data_AF-A0AAW1U1D0-F1
#
_entry.id   AF-A0AAW1U1D0-F1
#
_cell.length_a   1.000
_cell.length_b   1.000
_cell.length_c   1.000
_cell.angle_alpha   90.00
_cell.angle_beta   90.00
_cell.angle_gamma   90.00
#
_symmetry.space_group_name_H-M   'P 1'
#
loop_
_entity.id
_entity.type
_entity.pdbx_description
1 polymer ?
#
loop_
_entity_poly.entity_id
_entity_poly.type
_entity_poly.pdbx_seq_one_letter_code
_entity_poly.pdbx_strand_id
1 'polypeptide(L)'
;MIIYTQSKLKTSVILLKKKVFILLLKRILTEVWLLRCELYPDESKCCLVFYEKSRIKSLIFLTIEMLLTNQKELFEEMENSMRLLQETNRNLTRQLNSIGEKLKHKENQIIEHGVFAKELEQKFMEDMQNVNKVFLYSLRQCESTLTEKVLVVSGKLVKLLGDINIVKNESNLKSESSARLLQSMENLRIENFENVSVINKLKADCTSYEKIIRDLENDVIKLSQLNDENNKKIVDLQNKVEEYRKDLENSAVVIAKKSELYNELKQDMEQANQVIRNYNKHYDIKAEEVDELKELIKCKDNLIKEQIFQNNQLFKEYHEYKVNFNSEELDKLLMEISEAKIKIETLEKEKREIAKLNGLLTKKLSSTCLFSDGKN
;
A
#
# COMPACT_ATOMS: atom_id res chain seq x y z
N MET A 1 -41.75 176.52 7.45
CA MET A 1 -42.87 177.15 6.72
C MET A 1 -42.83 176.60 5.30
N ILE A 2 -43.73 175.65 5.02
CA ILE A 2 -43.65 174.77 3.85
C ILE A 2 -44.30 175.48 2.67
N ILE A 3 -43.48 176.03 1.78
CA ILE A 3 -43.89 176.56 0.48
C ILE A 3 -43.95 175.36 -0.48
N TYR A 4 -45.03 174.59 -0.44
CA TYR A 4 -45.36 173.64 -1.50
C TYR A 4 -45.94 174.44 -2.67
N THR A 5 -45.07 174.78 -3.62
CA THR A 5 -45.39 175.57 -4.81
C THR A 5 -46.32 174.80 -5.76
N GLN A 6 -47.30 175.53 -6.33
CA GLN A 6 -48.44 175.11 -7.16
C GLN A 6 -48.14 174.21 -8.40
N SER A 7 -46.89 173.81 -8.64
CA SER A 7 -46.44 172.99 -9.79
C SER A 7 -46.78 171.50 -9.66
N LYS A 8 -46.53 170.88 -8.49
CA LYS A 8 -46.88 169.46 -8.25
C LYS A 8 -48.39 169.19 -8.31
N LEU A 9 -49.20 170.16 -7.87
CA LEU A 9 -50.66 170.11 -7.99
C LEU A 9 -51.11 170.05 -9.46
N LYS A 10 -50.45 170.75 -10.40
CA LYS A 10 -50.81 170.70 -11.83
C LYS A 10 -50.52 169.32 -12.45
N THR A 11 -49.37 168.70 -12.16
CA THR A 11 -49.02 167.39 -12.72
C THR A 11 -49.87 166.26 -12.13
N SER A 12 -50.13 166.29 -10.81
CA SER A 12 -51.04 165.35 -10.15
C SER A 12 -52.47 165.45 -10.67
N VAL A 13 -52.95 166.67 -10.93
CA VAL A 13 -54.28 166.89 -11.53
C VAL A 13 -54.35 166.37 -12.98
N ILE A 14 -53.30 166.53 -13.80
CA ILE A 14 -53.25 165.98 -15.17
C ILE A 14 -53.24 164.45 -15.15
N LEU A 15 -52.47 163.83 -14.26
CA LEU A 15 -52.39 162.37 -14.15
C LEU A 15 -53.69 161.76 -13.61
N LEU A 16 -54.34 162.45 -12.65
CA LEU A 16 -55.67 162.09 -12.16
C LEU A 16 -56.71 162.19 -13.29
N LYS A 17 -56.68 163.27 -14.08
CA LYS A 17 -57.54 163.45 -15.26
C LYS A 17 -57.34 162.33 -16.30
N LYS A 18 -56.10 161.93 -16.59
CA LYS A 18 -55.81 160.79 -17.50
C LYS A 18 -56.32 159.46 -16.97
N LYS A 19 -56.11 159.17 -15.68
CA LYS A 19 -56.61 157.93 -15.05
C LYS A 19 -58.13 157.86 -15.04
N VAL A 20 -58.79 158.97 -14.69
CA VAL A 20 -60.26 159.08 -14.75
C VAL A 20 -60.72 158.84 -16.18
N PHE A 21 -60.13 159.50 -17.18
CA PHE A 21 -60.49 159.31 -18.60
C PHE A 21 -60.35 157.86 -19.08
N ILE A 22 -59.22 157.19 -18.77
CA ILE A 22 -59.04 155.76 -19.10
C ILE A 22 -60.08 154.89 -18.39
N LEU A 23 -60.42 155.22 -17.14
CA LEU A 23 -61.46 154.50 -16.40
C LEU A 23 -62.84 154.70 -17.02
N LEU A 24 -63.15 155.90 -17.51
CA LEU A 24 -64.38 156.17 -18.27
C LEU A 24 -64.42 155.38 -19.59
N LEU A 25 -63.32 155.33 -20.35
CA LEU A 25 -63.23 154.51 -21.56
C LEU A 25 -63.40 153.01 -21.28
N LYS A 26 -62.83 152.51 -20.17
CA LYS A 26 -63.08 151.12 -19.73
C LYS A 26 -64.53 150.87 -19.31
N ARG A 27 -65.20 151.86 -18.70
CA ARG A 27 -66.64 151.79 -18.36
C ARG A 27 -67.54 151.77 -19.61
N ILE A 28 -67.07 152.34 -20.72
CA ILE A 28 -67.72 152.22 -22.04
C ILE A 28 -67.54 150.82 -22.62
N LEU A 29 -66.32 150.27 -22.59
CA LEU A 29 -66.05 148.88 -23.06
C LEU A 29 -66.84 147.81 -22.27
N THR A 30 -67.36 148.16 -21.09
CA THR A 30 -68.19 147.28 -20.24
C THR A 30 -69.68 147.64 -20.30
N GLU A 31 -70.10 148.49 -21.25
CA GLU A 31 -71.49 148.90 -21.54
C GLU A 31 -72.28 149.57 -20.40
N VAL A 32 -71.65 149.88 -19.28
CA VAL A 32 -72.28 150.58 -18.14
C VAL A 32 -72.57 152.03 -18.54
N TRP A 33 -71.61 152.65 -19.22
CA TRP A 33 -71.67 154.01 -19.70
C TRP A 33 -71.66 154.00 -21.21
N LEU A 34 -72.23 155.05 -21.79
CA LEU A 34 -72.29 155.23 -23.22
C LEU A 34 -71.59 156.54 -23.58
N LEU A 35 -71.04 156.55 -24.79
CA LEU A 35 -70.33 157.69 -25.37
C LEU A 35 -71.12 158.18 -26.58
N ARG A 36 -71.39 159.48 -26.64
CA ARG A 36 -71.99 160.14 -27.81
C ARG A 36 -71.09 161.31 -28.20
N CYS A 37 -70.86 161.52 -29.50
CA CYS A 37 -70.44 162.83 -30.00
C CYS A 37 -71.72 163.59 -30.33
N GLU A 38 -71.93 164.71 -29.65
CA GLU A 38 -73.02 165.64 -29.90
C GLU A 38 -72.45 166.87 -30.60
N LEU A 39 -73.09 167.34 -31.66
CA LEU A 39 -72.67 168.53 -32.41
C LEU A 39 -73.42 169.75 -31.87
N TYR A 40 -72.71 170.85 -31.65
CA TYR A 40 -73.36 172.13 -31.33
C TYR A 40 -74.12 172.66 -32.56
N PRO A 41 -75.21 173.43 -32.37
CA PRO A 41 -76.07 173.93 -33.46
C PRO A 41 -75.32 174.72 -34.55
N ASP A 42 -74.21 175.34 -34.17
CA ASP A 42 -73.39 176.21 -35.00
C ASP A 42 -72.34 175.42 -35.82
N GLU A 43 -72.38 174.08 -35.77
CA GLU A 43 -71.52 173.07 -36.44
C GLU A 43 -70.00 173.21 -36.25
N SER A 44 -69.54 174.21 -35.50
CA SER A 44 -68.12 174.53 -35.32
C SER A 44 -67.44 173.77 -34.16
N LYS A 45 -68.20 173.03 -33.35
CA LYS A 45 -67.70 172.29 -32.17
C LYS A 45 -68.47 170.97 -31.98
N CYS A 46 -67.77 169.86 -31.70
CA CYS A 46 -68.39 168.62 -31.18
C CYS A 46 -68.10 168.53 -29.67
N CYS A 47 -69.03 167.93 -28.92
CA CYS A 47 -68.81 167.46 -27.57
C CYS A 47 -68.82 165.94 -27.52
N LEU A 48 -67.80 165.36 -26.90
CA LEU A 48 -67.83 163.97 -26.48
C LEU A 48 -68.52 163.89 -25.11
N VAL A 49 -69.75 163.38 -25.09
CA VAL A 49 -70.60 163.27 -23.90
C VAL A 49 -70.59 161.84 -23.37
N PHE A 50 -70.17 161.69 -22.13
CA PHE A 50 -70.20 160.44 -21.37
C PHE A 50 -71.48 160.43 -20.52
N TYR A 51 -72.39 159.50 -20.83
CA TYR A 51 -73.65 159.36 -20.11
C TYR A 51 -73.78 157.98 -19.48
N GLU A 52 -74.32 157.96 -18.26
CA GLU A 52 -74.68 156.71 -17.60
C GLU A 52 -76.10 156.32 -17.99
N LYS A 53 -76.27 155.03 -18.32
CA LYS A 53 -77.54 154.46 -18.73
C LYS A 53 -78.43 154.29 -17.49
N SER A 54 -79.46 155.12 -17.35
CA SER A 54 -80.45 155.05 -16.27
C SER A 54 -81.87 154.87 -16.81
N ARG A 55 -82.74 154.17 -16.08
CA ARG A 55 -84.13 153.85 -16.48
C ARG A 55 -85.10 155.04 -16.41
N ILE A 56 -84.76 156.08 -15.65
CA ILE A 56 -85.66 157.21 -15.37
C ILE A 56 -85.26 158.44 -16.19
N LYS A 57 -83.97 158.79 -16.18
CA LYS A 57 -83.39 159.91 -16.94
C LYS A 57 -81.88 159.73 -17.06
N SER A 58 -81.30 159.91 -18.25
CA SER A 58 -79.86 159.78 -18.48
C SER A 58 -79.08 160.85 -17.71
N LEU A 59 -77.99 160.45 -17.05
CA LEU A 59 -77.14 161.35 -16.26
C LEU A 59 -75.83 161.60 -17.03
N ILE A 60 -75.54 162.87 -17.31
CA ILE A 60 -74.31 163.29 -17.99
C ILE A 60 -73.21 163.41 -16.95
N PHE A 61 -72.13 162.64 -17.11
CA PHE A 61 -71.01 162.61 -16.17
C PHE A 61 -69.86 163.51 -16.58
N LEU A 62 -69.55 163.53 -17.87
CA LEU A 62 -68.48 164.33 -18.42
C LEU A 62 -68.83 164.74 -19.84
N THR A 63 -68.66 166.01 -20.13
CA THR A 63 -68.71 166.53 -21.50
C THR A 63 -67.32 167.07 -21.81
N ILE A 64 -66.72 166.59 -22.89
CA ILE A 64 -65.42 167.06 -23.38
C ILE A 64 -65.68 167.79 -24.69
N GLU A 65 -65.42 169.10 -24.72
CA GLU A 65 -65.41 169.83 -25.97
C GLU A 65 -64.24 169.35 -26.84
N MET A 66 -64.58 168.98 -28.07
CA MET A 66 -63.68 168.48 -29.09
C MET A 66 -63.67 169.46 -30.26
N LEU A 67 -62.48 169.75 -30.76
CA LEU A 67 -62.32 170.38 -32.06
C LEU A 67 -62.46 169.31 -33.14
N LEU A 68 -63.05 169.67 -34.28
CA LEU A 68 -63.03 168.81 -35.44
C LEU A 68 -61.58 168.64 -35.89
N THR A 69 -61.14 167.38 -36.01
CA THR A 69 -59.79 167.03 -36.46
C THR A 69 -59.59 167.57 -37.88
N ASN A 70 -58.46 168.23 -38.12
CA ASN A 70 -58.11 168.70 -39.45
C ASN A 70 -57.75 167.50 -40.34
N GLN A 71 -58.15 167.53 -41.62
CA GLN A 71 -57.80 166.50 -42.61
C GLN A 71 -56.29 166.21 -42.62
N LYS A 72 -55.44 167.23 -42.42
CA LYS A 72 -53.99 167.06 -42.34
C LYS A 72 -53.56 166.08 -41.24
N GLU A 73 -54.14 166.19 -40.05
CA GLU A 73 -53.80 165.32 -38.91
C GLU A 73 -54.26 163.88 -39.14
N LEU A 74 -55.42 163.68 -39.78
CA LEU A 74 -55.89 162.36 -40.18
C LEU A 74 -54.95 161.70 -41.19
N PHE A 75 -54.50 162.44 -42.20
CA PHE A 75 -53.53 161.93 -43.17
C PHE A 75 -52.18 161.59 -42.54
N GLU A 76 -51.69 162.42 -41.62
CA GLU A 76 -50.45 162.15 -40.88
C GLU A 76 -50.54 160.86 -40.04
N GLU A 77 -51.65 160.64 -39.33
CA GLU A 77 -51.84 159.43 -38.51
C GLU A 77 -52.01 158.16 -39.37
N MET A 78 -52.72 158.26 -40.50
CA MET A 78 -52.83 157.18 -41.48
C MET A 78 -51.47 156.85 -42.09
N GLU A 79 -50.66 157.85 -42.44
CA GLU A 79 -49.33 157.66 -42.97
C GLU A 79 -48.40 156.99 -41.95
N ASN A 80 -48.43 157.43 -40.69
CA ASN A 80 -47.68 156.82 -39.60
C ASN A 80 -48.07 155.34 -39.39
N SER A 81 -49.37 155.04 -39.38
CA SER A 81 -49.89 153.67 -39.27
C SER A 81 -49.45 152.81 -40.44
N MET A 82 -49.47 153.35 -41.67
CA MET A 82 -49.03 152.63 -42.86
C MET A 82 -47.52 152.35 -42.83
N ARG A 83 -46.70 153.32 -42.40
CA ARG A 83 -45.25 153.10 -42.22
C ARG A 83 -44.97 152.00 -41.18
N LEU A 84 -45.68 152.00 -40.05
CA LEU A 84 -45.53 150.98 -39.01
C LEU A 84 -45.88 149.57 -39.52
N LEU A 85 -46.98 149.46 -40.28
CA LEU A 85 -47.37 148.19 -40.92
C LEU A 85 -46.34 147.72 -41.93
N GLN A 86 -45.81 148.62 -42.77
CA GLN A 86 -44.77 148.29 -43.74
C GLN A 86 -43.48 147.83 -43.06
N GLU A 87 -43.06 148.47 -41.98
CA GLU A 87 -41.89 148.07 -41.20
C GLU A 87 -42.08 146.71 -40.54
N THR A 88 -43.25 146.48 -39.94
CA THR A 88 -43.60 145.19 -39.33
C THR A 88 -43.58 144.07 -40.37
N ASN A 89 -44.15 144.31 -41.54
CA ASN A 89 -44.15 143.34 -42.63
C ASN A 89 -42.73 143.05 -43.12
N ARG A 90 -41.90 144.08 -43.32
CA ARG A 90 -40.47 143.90 -43.69
C ARG A 90 -39.72 143.06 -42.66
N ASN A 91 -39.96 143.29 -41.37
CA ASN A 91 -39.32 142.53 -40.30
C ASN A 91 -39.79 141.07 -40.26
N LEU A 92 -41.09 140.82 -40.41
CA LEU A 92 -41.64 139.45 -40.50
C LEU A 92 -41.10 138.70 -41.72
N THR A 93 -41.03 139.34 -42.89
CA THR A 93 -40.45 138.72 -44.10
C THR A 93 -38.99 138.35 -43.90
N ARG A 94 -38.18 139.22 -43.25
CA ARG A 94 -36.78 138.89 -42.93
C ARG A 94 -36.68 137.70 -41.97
N GLN A 95 -37.53 137.63 -40.95
CA GLN A 95 -37.55 136.50 -40.01
C GLN A 95 -37.95 135.20 -40.72
N LEU A 96 -38.97 135.25 -41.57
CA LEU A 96 -39.43 134.09 -42.34
C LEU A 96 -38.33 133.56 -43.26
N ASN A 97 -37.63 134.45 -43.97
CA ASN A 97 -36.49 134.05 -44.81
C ASN A 97 -35.37 133.40 -43.99
N SER A 98 -35.00 133.98 -42.84
CA SER A 98 -33.96 133.41 -41.97
C SER A 98 -34.34 132.04 -41.42
N ILE A 99 -35.62 131.84 -41.06
CA ILE A 99 -36.12 130.54 -40.63
C ILE A 99 -36.08 129.54 -41.79
N GLY A 100 -36.48 129.96 -42.99
CA GLY A 100 -36.41 129.14 -44.20
C GLY A 100 -34.99 128.64 -44.51
N GLU A 101 -33.99 129.53 -44.41
CA GLU A 101 -32.57 129.15 -44.58
C GLU A 101 -32.10 128.15 -43.52
N LYS A 102 -32.45 128.38 -42.25
CA LYS A 102 -32.12 127.44 -41.16
C LYS A 102 -32.77 126.08 -41.34
N LEU A 103 -34.01 126.04 -41.80
CA LEU A 103 -34.75 124.81 -42.06
C LEU A 103 -34.08 124.02 -43.18
N LYS A 104 -33.77 124.67 -44.30
CA LYS A 104 -33.03 124.06 -45.42
C LYS A 104 -31.67 123.51 -44.99
N HIS A 105 -30.94 124.25 -44.15
CA HIS A 105 -29.67 123.77 -43.59
C HIS A 105 -29.86 122.51 -42.71
N LYS A 106 -30.92 122.47 -41.91
CA LYS A 106 -31.24 121.30 -41.08
C LYS A 106 -31.69 120.09 -41.89
N GLU A 107 -32.47 120.29 -42.95
CA GLU A 107 -32.83 119.22 -43.89
C GLU A 107 -31.58 118.61 -44.53
N ASN A 108 -30.63 119.44 -44.99
CA ASN A 108 -29.37 118.95 -45.54
C ASN A 108 -28.57 118.14 -44.49
N GLN A 109 -28.48 118.61 -43.24
CA GLN A 109 -27.82 117.86 -42.17
C GLN A 109 -28.47 116.49 -41.92
N ILE A 110 -29.80 116.40 -41.96
CA ILE A 110 -30.52 115.13 -41.80
C ILE A 110 -30.18 114.17 -42.94
N ILE A 111 -30.11 114.67 -44.18
CA ILE A 111 -29.73 113.87 -45.35
C ILE A 111 -28.29 113.34 -45.20
N GLU A 112 -27.35 114.21 -44.84
CA GLU A 112 -25.94 113.82 -44.61
C GLU A 112 -25.80 112.77 -43.51
N HIS A 113 -26.48 112.96 -42.37
CA HIS A 113 -26.51 111.97 -41.29
C HIS A 113 -27.14 110.65 -41.73
N GLY A 114 -28.18 110.68 -42.58
CA GLY A 114 -28.79 109.49 -43.14
C GLY A 114 -27.85 108.70 -44.06
N VAL A 115 -27.05 109.40 -44.87
CA VAL A 115 -26.01 108.77 -45.71
C VAL A 115 -24.93 108.12 -44.84
N PHE A 116 -24.40 108.88 -43.88
CA PHE A 116 -23.36 108.38 -42.98
C PHE A 116 -23.82 107.16 -42.15
N ALA A 117 -25.07 107.17 -41.68
CA ALA A 117 -25.64 106.03 -40.95
C ALA A 117 -25.68 104.76 -41.82
N LYS A 118 -26.03 104.87 -43.10
CA LYS A 118 -26.03 103.74 -44.05
C LYS A 118 -24.63 103.21 -44.33
N GLU A 119 -23.66 104.10 -44.51
CA GLU A 119 -22.26 103.70 -44.70
C GLU A 119 -21.71 102.96 -43.46
N LEU A 120 -22.06 103.44 -42.27
CA LEU A 120 -21.67 102.80 -41.01
C LEU A 120 -22.33 101.42 -40.86
N GLU A 121 -23.61 101.29 -41.19
CA GLU A 121 -24.34 100.02 -41.17
C GLU A 121 -23.73 99.01 -42.15
N GLN A 122 -23.40 99.44 -43.38
CA GLN A 122 -22.74 98.58 -44.35
C GLN A 122 -21.38 98.10 -43.83
N LYS A 123 -20.56 99.00 -43.31
CA LYS A 123 -19.25 98.65 -42.74
C LYS A 123 -19.39 97.67 -41.57
N PHE A 124 -20.35 97.90 -40.68
CA PHE A 124 -20.62 96.99 -39.56
C PHE A 124 -21.01 95.59 -40.04
N MET A 125 -21.84 95.49 -41.08
CA MET A 125 -22.23 94.20 -41.66
C MET A 125 -21.05 93.48 -42.33
N GLU A 126 -20.17 94.20 -43.02
CA GLU A 126 -18.94 93.65 -43.60
C GLU A 126 -18.00 93.14 -42.50
N ASP A 127 -17.80 93.91 -41.43
CA ASP A 127 -16.98 93.52 -40.28
C ASP A 127 -17.56 92.28 -39.60
N MET A 128 -18.88 92.21 -39.39
CA MET A 128 -19.54 91.02 -38.83
C MET A 128 -19.40 89.78 -39.71
N GLN A 129 -19.49 89.92 -41.03
CA GLN A 129 -19.23 88.81 -41.96
C GLN A 129 -17.78 88.33 -41.88
N ASN A 130 -16.82 89.25 -41.76
CA ASN A 130 -15.41 88.89 -41.61
C ASN A 130 -15.14 88.16 -40.28
N VAL A 131 -15.70 88.65 -39.17
CA VAL A 131 -15.63 87.98 -37.87
C VAL A 131 -16.21 86.56 -37.96
N ASN A 132 -17.37 86.40 -38.59
CA ASN A 132 -18.00 85.09 -38.76
C ASN A 132 -17.15 84.14 -39.61
N LYS A 133 -16.54 84.62 -40.70
CA LYS A 133 -15.62 83.81 -41.52
C LYS A 133 -14.41 83.34 -40.72
N VAL A 134 -13.79 84.23 -39.95
CA VAL A 134 -12.63 83.88 -39.10
C VAL A 134 -13.04 82.87 -38.03
N PHE A 135 -14.17 83.10 -37.37
CA PHE A 135 -14.71 82.18 -36.37
C PHE A 135 -14.94 80.77 -36.95
N LEU A 136 -15.64 80.68 -38.09
CA LEU A 136 -15.91 79.41 -38.76
C LEU A 136 -14.62 78.70 -39.22
N TYR A 137 -13.62 79.46 -39.68
CA TYR A 137 -12.33 78.90 -40.05
C TYR A 137 -11.59 78.31 -38.84
N SER A 138 -11.50 79.06 -37.73
CA SER A 138 -10.90 78.58 -36.49
C SER A 138 -11.65 77.38 -35.91
N LEU A 139 -12.98 77.37 -35.99
CA LEU A 139 -13.81 76.25 -35.57
C LEU A 139 -13.47 74.99 -36.37
N ARG A 140 -13.43 75.07 -37.71
CA ARG A 140 -13.05 73.95 -38.57
C ARG A 140 -11.64 73.43 -38.32
N GLN A 141 -10.68 74.32 -38.04
CA GLN A 141 -9.33 73.91 -37.66
C GLN A 141 -9.33 73.13 -36.33
N CYS A 142 -10.11 73.59 -35.36
CA CYS A 142 -10.26 72.91 -34.08
C CYS A 142 -10.92 71.54 -34.25
N GLU A 143 -12.01 71.46 -35.00
CA GLU A 143 -12.70 70.20 -35.34
C GLU A 143 -11.78 69.21 -36.04
N SER A 144 -11.01 69.67 -37.02
CA SER A 144 -10.03 68.83 -37.74
C SER A 144 -8.96 68.27 -36.78
N THR A 145 -8.38 69.14 -35.96
CA THR A 145 -7.37 68.76 -34.96
C THR A 145 -7.93 67.75 -33.94
N LEU A 146 -9.16 67.96 -33.49
CA LEU A 146 -9.83 67.07 -32.56
C LEU A 146 -10.09 65.71 -33.20
N THR A 147 -10.58 65.70 -34.44
CA THR A 147 -10.86 64.48 -35.21
C THR A 147 -9.59 63.66 -35.41
N GLU A 148 -8.47 64.30 -35.78
CA GLU A 148 -7.18 63.63 -35.92
C GLU A 148 -6.73 62.99 -34.60
N LYS A 149 -6.82 63.73 -33.49
CA LYS A 149 -6.49 63.20 -32.15
C LYS A 149 -7.37 62.01 -31.78
N VAL A 150 -8.67 62.08 -32.05
CA VAL A 150 -9.62 60.98 -31.80
C VAL A 150 -9.25 59.76 -32.63
N LEU A 151 -8.91 59.93 -33.90
CA LEU A 151 -8.47 58.82 -34.78
C LEU A 151 -7.19 58.16 -34.27
N VAL A 152 -6.18 58.96 -33.87
CA VAL A 152 -4.93 58.45 -33.29
C VAL A 152 -5.19 57.64 -32.03
N VAL A 153 -6.01 58.15 -31.11
CA VAL A 153 -6.36 57.44 -29.86
C VAL A 153 -7.15 56.17 -30.15
N SER A 154 -8.10 56.22 -31.08
CA SER A 154 -8.90 55.05 -31.49
C SER A 154 -8.01 53.97 -32.10
N GLY A 155 -7.04 54.33 -32.94
CA GLY A 155 -6.06 53.39 -33.50
C GLY A 155 -5.19 52.75 -32.42
N LYS A 156 -4.75 53.51 -31.40
CA LYS A 156 -4.01 52.96 -30.24
C LYS A 156 -4.86 52.00 -29.44
N LEU A 157 -6.14 52.32 -29.22
CA LEU A 157 -7.08 51.46 -28.49
C LEU A 157 -7.29 50.12 -29.21
N VAL A 158 -7.49 50.14 -30.53
CA VAL A 158 -7.65 48.91 -31.33
C VAL A 158 -6.40 48.04 -31.26
N LYS A 159 -5.20 48.62 -31.35
CA LYS A 159 -3.94 47.87 -31.19
C LYS A 159 -3.84 47.24 -29.80
N LEU A 160 -4.10 48.01 -28.75
CA LEU A 160 -4.05 47.53 -27.37
C LEU A 160 -5.05 46.39 -27.12
N LEU A 161 -6.26 46.47 -27.69
CA LEU A 161 -7.23 45.38 -27.63
C LEU A 161 -6.73 44.12 -28.34
N GLY A 162 -6.04 44.28 -29.47
CA GLY A 162 -5.35 43.20 -30.16
C GLY A 162 -4.29 42.54 -29.27
N ASP A 163 -3.42 43.35 -28.65
CA ASP A 163 -2.36 42.88 -27.75
C ASP A 163 -2.94 42.15 -26.53
N ILE A 164 -4.01 42.68 -25.93
CA ILE A 164 -4.72 42.05 -24.81
C ILE A 164 -5.27 40.68 -25.21
N ASN A 165 -5.86 40.55 -26.41
CA ASN A 165 -6.37 39.27 -26.89
C ASN A 165 -5.25 38.25 -27.13
N ILE A 166 -4.09 38.68 -27.64
CA ILE A 166 -2.91 37.81 -27.78
C ILE A 166 -2.46 37.30 -26.41
N VAL A 167 -2.31 38.20 -25.43
CA VAL A 167 -1.91 37.83 -24.05
C VAL A 167 -2.94 36.91 -23.40
N LYS A 168 -4.23 37.17 -23.59
CA LYS A 168 -5.31 36.31 -23.08
C LYS A 168 -5.23 34.90 -23.66
N ASN A 169 -5.01 34.77 -24.96
CA ASN A 169 -4.86 33.47 -25.62
C ASN A 169 -3.59 32.75 -25.15
N GLU A 170 -2.46 33.45 -25.03
CA GLU A 170 -1.22 32.87 -24.53
C GLU A 170 -1.35 32.40 -23.07
N SER A 171 -2.04 33.18 -22.24
CA SER A 171 -2.32 32.81 -20.84
C SER A 171 -3.20 31.56 -20.76
N ASN A 172 -4.25 31.48 -21.58
CA ASN A 172 -5.10 30.28 -21.65
C ASN A 172 -4.31 29.05 -22.10
N LEU A 173 -3.48 29.17 -23.14
CA LEU A 173 -2.62 28.09 -23.63
C LEU A 173 -1.61 27.62 -22.56
N LYS A 174 -0.99 28.57 -21.83
CA LYS A 174 -0.09 28.24 -20.70
C LYS A 174 -0.83 27.54 -19.57
N SER A 175 -2.04 27.98 -19.24
CA SER A 175 -2.89 27.35 -18.23
C SER A 175 -3.26 25.92 -18.63
N GLU A 176 -3.71 25.69 -19.87
CA GLU A 176 -4.02 24.36 -20.38
C GLU A 176 -2.79 23.44 -20.46
N SER A 177 -1.64 23.99 -20.86
CA SER A 177 -0.38 23.26 -20.88
C SER A 177 0.05 22.84 -19.47
N SER A 178 -0.05 23.76 -18.50
CA SER A 178 0.26 23.49 -17.09
C SER A 178 -0.69 22.44 -16.49
N ALA A 179 -2.00 22.52 -16.79
CA ALA A 179 -2.98 21.53 -16.35
C ALA A 179 -2.67 20.13 -16.92
N ARG A 180 -2.34 20.04 -18.22
CA ARG A 180 -1.92 18.78 -18.86
C ARG A 180 -0.64 18.22 -18.24
N LEU A 181 0.33 19.07 -17.95
CA LEU A 181 1.58 18.66 -17.30
C LEU A 181 1.33 18.12 -15.89
N LEU A 182 0.53 18.81 -15.09
CA LEU A 182 0.16 18.36 -13.74
C LEU A 182 -0.57 17.01 -13.77
N GLN A 183 -1.49 16.82 -14.72
CA GLN A 183 -2.19 15.55 -14.89
C GLN A 183 -1.22 14.42 -15.30
N SER A 184 -0.28 14.71 -16.21
CA SER A 184 0.77 13.75 -16.59
C SER A 184 1.68 13.39 -15.41
N MET A 185 2.06 14.37 -14.59
CA MET A 185 2.85 14.12 -13.37
C MET A 185 2.09 13.29 -12.34
N GLU A 186 0.79 13.52 -12.15
CA GLU A 186 -0.01 12.70 -11.24
C GLU A 186 -0.15 11.27 -11.77
N ASN A 187 -0.34 11.07 -13.08
CA ASN A 187 -0.35 9.74 -13.69
C ASN A 187 0.98 9.00 -13.45
N LEU A 188 2.12 9.67 -13.69
CA LEU A 188 3.44 9.11 -13.41
C LEU A 188 3.64 8.81 -11.92
N ARG A 189 3.09 9.63 -11.03
CA ARG A 189 3.14 9.41 -9.58
C ARG A 189 2.37 8.15 -9.19
N ILE A 190 1.19 7.95 -9.75
CA ILE A 190 0.36 6.75 -9.56
C ILE A 190 1.08 5.52 -10.10
N GLU A 191 1.57 5.57 -11.34
CA GLU A 191 2.31 4.47 -11.97
C GLU A 191 3.58 4.11 -11.17
N ASN A 192 4.30 5.11 -10.67
CA ASN A 192 5.47 4.88 -9.82
C ASN A 192 5.08 4.23 -8.48
N PHE A 193 3.96 4.61 -7.88
CA PHE A 193 3.44 3.97 -6.67
C PHE A 193 3.08 2.50 -6.93
N GLU A 194 2.42 2.20 -8.05
CA GLU A 194 2.11 0.84 -8.48
C GLU A 194 3.38 0.02 -8.73
N ASN A 195 4.35 0.58 -9.44
CA ASN A 195 5.65 -0.05 -9.69
C ASN A 195 6.41 -0.34 -8.39
N VAL A 196 6.43 0.60 -7.44
CA VAL A 196 7.04 0.37 -6.12
C VAL A 196 6.31 -0.75 -5.37
N SER A 197 4.98 -0.83 -5.45
CA SER A 197 4.22 -1.93 -4.87
C SER A 197 4.60 -3.28 -5.50
N VAL A 198 4.78 -3.34 -6.83
CA VAL A 198 5.20 -4.55 -7.53
C VAL A 198 6.63 -4.93 -7.13
N ILE A 199 7.55 -3.97 -7.08
CA ILE A 199 8.94 -4.18 -6.64
C ILE A 199 8.96 -4.77 -5.22
N ASN A 200 8.13 -4.25 -4.31
CA ASN A 200 8.07 -4.76 -2.94
C ASN A 200 7.53 -6.20 -2.88
N LYS A 201 6.54 -6.56 -3.72
CA LYS A 201 6.09 -7.95 -3.86
C LYS A 201 7.19 -8.85 -4.40
N LEU A 202 7.88 -8.44 -5.47
CA LEU A 202 9.01 -9.19 -6.02
C LEU A 202 10.14 -9.37 -5.02
N LYS A 203 10.45 -8.36 -4.19
CA LYS A 203 11.43 -8.49 -3.10
C LYS A 203 10.98 -9.51 -2.04
N ALA A 204 9.70 -9.51 -1.68
CA ALA A 204 9.13 -10.51 -0.77
C ALA A 204 9.21 -11.93 -1.38
N ASP A 205 8.90 -12.08 -2.67
CA ASP A 205 9.02 -13.34 -3.38
C ASP A 205 10.48 -13.80 -3.45
N CYS A 206 11.43 -12.92 -3.81
CA CYS A 206 12.86 -13.23 -3.81
C CYS A 206 13.36 -13.71 -2.45
N THR A 207 13.01 -13.00 -1.37
CA THR A 207 13.40 -13.44 0.00
C THR A 207 12.76 -14.78 0.39
N SER A 208 11.54 -15.05 -0.07
CA SER A 208 10.89 -16.36 0.09
C SER A 208 11.63 -17.45 -0.68
N TYR A 209 11.99 -17.21 -1.94
CA TYR A 209 12.77 -18.14 -2.75
C TYR A 209 14.17 -18.41 -2.16
N GLU A 210 14.87 -17.38 -1.69
CA GLU A 210 16.16 -17.53 -0.99
C GLU A 210 16.05 -18.39 0.27
N LYS A 211 14.92 -18.33 0.97
CA LYS A 211 14.66 -19.21 2.11
C LYS A 211 14.45 -20.65 1.66
N ILE A 212 13.62 -20.87 0.63
CA ILE A 212 13.38 -22.21 0.06
C ILE A 212 14.68 -22.82 -0.46
N ILE A 213 15.53 -22.04 -1.14
CA ILE A 213 16.83 -22.50 -1.62
C ILE A 213 17.70 -22.97 -0.44
N ARG A 214 17.80 -22.18 0.63
CA ARG A 214 18.54 -22.57 1.84
C ARG A 214 17.98 -23.83 2.51
N ASP A 215 16.67 -23.96 2.56
CA ASP A 215 16.02 -25.16 3.11
C ASP A 215 16.32 -26.40 2.26
N LEU A 216 16.28 -26.28 0.93
CA LEU A 216 16.65 -27.35 0.00
C LEU A 216 18.14 -27.70 0.08
N GLU A 217 19.04 -26.71 0.18
CA GLU A 217 20.47 -26.95 0.37
C GLU A 217 20.72 -27.73 1.67
N ASN A 218 20.05 -27.37 2.76
CA ASN A 218 20.13 -28.10 4.02
C ASN A 218 19.63 -29.54 3.88
N ASP A 219 18.54 -29.77 3.15
CA ASP A 219 18.01 -31.11 2.93
C ASP A 219 18.91 -31.94 2.02
N VAL A 220 19.54 -31.35 1.00
CA VAL A 220 20.57 -32.01 0.19
C VAL A 220 21.75 -32.43 1.08
N ILE A 221 22.21 -31.57 1.98
CA ILE A 221 23.28 -31.91 2.93
C ILE A 221 22.88 -33.09 3.82
N LYS A 222 21.66 -33.07 4.40
CA LYS A 222 21.16 -34.19 5.22
C LYS A 222 21.06 -35.49 4.42
N LEU A 223 20.53 -35.44 3.20
CA LEU A 223 20.43 -36.61 2.33
C LEU A 223 21.80 -37.15 1.95
N SER A 224 22.78 -36.28 1.67
CA SER A 224 24.16 -36.67 1.43
C SER A 224 24.77 -37.39 2.64
N GLN A 225 24.61 -36.85 3.85
CA GLN A 225 25.08 -37.48 5.08
C GLN A 225 24.43 -38.85 5.30
N LEU A 226 23.12 -38.96 5.08
CA LEU A 226 22.38 -40.20 5.23
C LEU A 226 22.80 -41.25 4.18
N ASN A 227 23.12 -40.80 2.96
CA ASN A 227 23.68 -41.66 1.92
C ASN A 227 25.08 -42.16 2.29
N ASP A 228 25.93 -41.30 2.85
CA ASP A 228 27.27 -41.69 3.33
C ASP A 228 27.18 -42.69 4.50
N GLU A 229 26.24 -42.50 5.43
CA GLU A 229 25.97 -43.45 6.51
C GLU A 229 25.48 -44.80 5.98
N ASN A 230 24.58 -44.79 4.98
CA ASN A 230 24.12 -46.02 4.34
C ASN A 230 25.23 -46.72 3.56
N ASN A 231 26.09 -45.97 2.87
CA ASN A 231 27.27 -46.52 2.21
C ASN A 231 28.22 -47.17 3.21
N LYS A 232 28.46 -46.55 4.38
CA LYS A 232 29.23 -47.18 5.47
C LYS A 232 28.59 -48.49 5.94
N LYS A 233 27.27 -48.50 6.16
CA LYS A 233 26.54 -49.73 6.53
C LYS A 233 26.63 -50.81 5.45
N ILE A 234 26.58 -50.45 4.17
CA ILE A 234 26.76 -51.38 3.06
C ILE A 234 28.15 -52.01 3.11
N VAL A 235 29.20 -51.20 3.30
CA VAL A 235 30.57 -51.70 3.44
C VAL A 235 30.70 -52.64 4.64
N ASP A 236 30.13 -52.29 5.80
CA ASP A 236 30.12 -53.14 6.99
C ASP A 236 29.39 -54.47 6.75
N LEU A 237 28.27 -54.44 6.05
CA LEU A 237 27.53 -55.64 5.66
C LEU A 237 28.31 -56.51 4.66
N GLN A 238 28.98 -55.90 3.68
CA GLN A 238 29.86 -56.62 2.76
C GLN A 238 31.00 -57.33 3.50
N ASN A 239 31.62 -56.67 4.47
CA ASN A 239 32.66 -57.27 5.31
C ASN A 239 32.11 -58.47 6.11
N LYS A 240 30.92 -58.35 6.71
CA LYS A 240 30.26 -59.48 7.41
C LYS A 240 29.90 -60.63 6.48
N VAL A 241 29.46 -60.35 5.26
CA VAL A 241 29.18 -61.40 4.26
C VAL A 241 30.45 -62.16 3.92
N GLU A 242 31.58 -61.47 3.76
CA GLU A 242 32.86 -62.12 3.47
C GLU A 242 33.37 -62.94 4.67
N GLU A 243 33.16 -62.45 5.90
CA GLU A 243 33.44 -63.21 7.12
C GLU A 243 32.62 -64.50 7.20
N TYR A 244 31.29 -64.43 6.98
CA TYR A 244 30.45 -65.61 6.93
C TYR A 244 30.83 -66.58 5.80
N ARG A 245 31.27 -66.06 4.65
CA ARG A 245 31.75 -66.89 3.54
C ARG A 245 32.99 -67.70 3.95
N LYS A 246 33.92 -67.06 4.66
CA LYS A 246 35.12 -67.70 5.22
C LYS A 246 34.77 -68.74 6.28
N ASP A 247 33.81 -68.46 7.15
CA ASP A 247 33.33 -69.42 8.15
C ASP A 247 32.66 -70.63 7.51
N LEU A 248 31.90 -70.41 6.43
CA LEU A 248 31.23 -71.48 5.69
C LEU A 248 32.24 -72.38 4.97
N GLU A 249 33.31 -71.80 4.41
CA GLU A 249 34.43 -72.54 3.82
C GLU A 249 35.19 -73.37 4.89
N ASN A 250 35.49 -72.77 6.04
CA ASN A 250 36.10 -73.49 7.17
C ASN A 250 35.21 -74.64 7.67
N SER A 251 33.90 -74.41 7.78
CA SER A 251 32.96 -75.43 8.22
C SER A 251 32.81 -76.56 7.20
N ALA A 252 32.86 -76.27 5.90
CA ALA A 252 32.88 -77.26 4.84
C ALA A 252 34.13 -78.17 4.93
N VAL A 253 35.30 -77.60 5.21
CA VAL A 253 36.54 -78.36 5.45
C VAL A 253 36.42 -79.27 6.68
N VAL A 254 35.82 -78.79 7.78
CA VAL A 254 35.60 -79.60 8.99
C VAL A 254 34.61 -80.74 8.72
N ILE A 255 33.54 -80.50 7.96
CA ILE A 255 32.56 -81.53 7.57
C ILE A 255 33.23 -82.61 6.71
N ALA A 256 34.05 -82.22 5.73
CA ALA A 256 34.80 -83.17 4.89
C ALA A 256 35.72 -84.06 5.73
N LYS A 257 36.51 -83.47 6.65
CA LYS A 257 37.38 -84.23 7.57
C LYS A 257 36.60 -85.17 8.48
N LYS A 258 35.44 -84.74 9.01
CA LYS A 258 34.57 -85.61 9.82
C LYS A 258 33.95 -86.75 9.00
N SER A 259 33.63 -86.51 7.73
CA SER A 259 33.09 -87.53 6.84
C SER A 259 34.12 -88.61 6.52
N GLU A 260 35.40 -88.25 6.32
CA GLU A 260 36.49 -89.23 6.17
C GLU A 260 36.65 -90.08 7.43
N LEU A 261 36.72 -89.44 8.60
CA LEU A 261 36.88 -90.12 9.89
C LEU A 261 35.69 -91.06 10.21
N TYR A 262 34.47 -90.69 9.81
CA TYR A 262 33.30 -91.55 9.94
C TYR A 262 33.38 -92.79 9.03
N ASN A 263 33.91 -92.64 7.82
CA ASN A 263 34.10 -93.77 6.90
C ASN A 263 35.18 -94.74 7.40
N GLU A 264 36.27 -94.22 7.98
CA GLU A 264 37.29 -95.05 8.65
C GLU A 264 36.69 -95.81 9.84
N LEU A 265 35.94 -95.13 10.71
CA LEU A 265 35.28 -95.76 11.86
C LEU A 265 34.26 -96.83 11.43
N LYS A 266 33.55 -96.63 10.32
CA LYS A 266 32.64 -97.62 9.74
C LYS A 266 33.39 -98.88 9.29
N GLN A 267 34.54 -98.72 8.63
CA GLN A 267 35.39 -99.85 8.24
C GLN A 267 35.90 -100.63 9.46
N ASP A 268 36.33 -99.94 10.52
CA ASP A 268 36.79 -100.57 11.76
C ASP A 268 35.66 -101.35 12.46
N MET A 269 34.44 -100.82 12.47
CA MET A 269 33.25 -101.49 12.98
C MET A 269 32.90 -102.77 12.19
N GLU A 270 33.00 -102.73 10.85
CA GLU A 270 32.80 -103.90 10.00
C GLU A 270 33.87 -104.97 10.27
N GLN A 271 35.13 -104.59 10.46
CA GLN A 271 36.20 -105.52 10.83
C GLN A 271 35.99 -106.12 12.23
N ALA A 272 35.61 -105.32 13.23
CA ALA A 272 35.33 -105.81 14.58
C ALA A 272 34.17 -106.81 14.60
N ASN A 273 33.09 -106.53 13.86
CA ASN A 273 31.97 -107.47 13.72
C ASN A 273 32.37 -108.78 13.03
N GLN A 274 33.28 -108.73 12.04
CA GLN A 274 33.82 -109.92 11.38
C GLN A 274 34.65 -110.78 12.34
N VAL A 275 35.47 -110.15 13.19
CA VAL A 275 36.23 -110.84 14.24
C VAL A 275 35.30 -111.51 15.26
N ILE A 276 34.23 -110.84 15.69
CA ILE A 276 33.24 -111.41 16.63
C ILE A 276 32.51 -112.61 16.00
N ARG A 277 32.10 -112.54 14.72
CA ARG A 277 31.52 -113.70 14.03
C ARG A 277 32.47 -114.89 13.99
N ASN A 278 33.75 -114.66 13.70
CA ASN A 278 34.76 -115.72 13.68
C ASN A 278 34.99 -116.31 15.08
N TYR A 279 34.98 -115.47 16.12
CA TYR A 279 35.14 -115.92 17.50
C TYR A 279 33.96 -116.78 17.96
N ASN A 280 32.72 -116.38 17.67
CA ASN A 280 31.53 -117.16 18.00
C ASN A 280 31.54 -118.52 17.28
N LYS A 281 31.86 -118.55 15.99
CA LYS A 281 31.97 -119.81 15.24
C LYS A 281 33.03 -120.76 15.82
N HIS A 282 34.15 -120.24 16.32
CA HIS A 282 35.17 -121.04 16.99
C HIS A 282 34.68 -121.57 18.36
N TYR A 283 33.89 -120.78 19.08
CA TYR A 283 33.32 -121.21 20.37
C TYR A 283 32.27 -122.29 20.21
N ASP A 284 31.43 -122.20 19.17
CA ASP A 284 30.44 -123.23 18.84
C ASP A 284 31.11 -124.58 18.54
N ILE A 285 32.19 -124.59 17.74
CA ILE A 285 32.99 -125.80 17.47
C ILE A 285 33.59 -126.38 18.75
N LYS A 286 34.11 -125.52 19.65
CA LYS A 286 34.67 -125.98 20.93
C LYS A 286 33.60 -126.53 21.88
N ALA A 287 32.38 -126.01 21.83
CA ALA A 287 31.27 -126.53 22.61
C ALA A 287 30.87 -127.94 22.14
N GLU A 288 30.81 -128.19 20.83
CA GLU A 288 30.58 -129.53 20.27
C GLU A 288 31.66 -130.54 20.71
N GLU A 289 32.95 -130.17 20.66
CA GLU A 289 34.06 -131.03 21.13
C GLU A 289 33.95 -131.38 22.64
N VAL A 290 33.45 -130.45 23.47
CA VAL A 290 33.28 -130.68 24.91
C VAL A 290 32.15 -131.65 25.20
N ASP A 291 31.05 -131.58 24.46
CA ASP A 291 29.93 -132.50 24.65
C ASP A 291 30.26 -133.91 24.14
N GLU A 292 31.02 -134.06 23.05
CA GLU A 292 31.57 -135.35 22.62
C GLU A 292 32.49 -135.97 23.69
N LEU A 293 33.37 -135.17 24.31
CA LEU A 293 34.25 -135.63 25.38
C LEU A 293 33.48 -136.04 26.65
N LYS A 294 32.38 -135.36 26.99
CA LYS A 294 31.51 -135.75 28.11
C LYS A 294 30.81 -137.08 27.86
N GLU A 295 30.31 -137.34 26.66
CA GLU A 295 29.73 -138.65 26.32
C GLU A 295 30.77 -139.77 26.42
N LEU A 296 32.00 -139.52 25.95
CA LEU A 296 33.08 -140.50 26.02
C LEU A 296 33.46 -140.85 27.46
N ILE A 297 33.55 -139.85 28.35
CA ILE A 297 33.82 -140.05 29.78
C ILE A 297 32.70 -140.85 30.43
N LYS A 298 31.44 -140.54 30.14
CA LYS A 298 30.28 -141.26 30.68
C LYS A 298 30.28 -142.74 30.26
N CYS A 299 30.73 -143.03 29.05
CA CYS A 299 30.88 -144.39 28.55
C CYS A 299 32.03 -145.15 29.27
N LYS A 300 33.16 -144.48 29.52
CA LYS A 300 34.30 -145.03 30.29
C LYS A 300 33.95 -145.31 31.76
N ASP A 301 33.19 -144.43 32.40
CA ASP A 301 32.74 -144.62 33.80
C ASP A 301 31.82 -145.84 33.96
N ASN A 302 30.96 -146.11 32.99
CA ASN A 302 30.12 -147.31 33.00
C ASN A 302 30.96 -148.60 32.89
N LEU A 303 31.96 -148.58 32.01
CA LEU A 303 32.93 -149.68 31.86
C LEU A 303 33.72 -149.95 33.16
N ILE A 304 34.17 -148.90 33.85
CA ILE A 304 34.88 -149.03 35.13
C ILE A 304 33.98 -149.65 36.21
N LYS A 305 32.71 -149.26 36.28
CA LYS A 305 31.75 -149.82 37.24
C LYS A 305 31.51 -151.32 37.02
N GLU A 306 31.40 -151.77 35.77
CA GLU A 306 31.32 -153.19 35.44
C GLU A 306 32.59 -153.94 35.82
N GLN A 307 33.77 -153.35 35.59
CA GLN A 307 35.05 -153.95 35.94
C GLN A 307 35.22 -154.10 37.46
N ILE A 308 34.81 -153.10 38.25
CA ILE A 308 34.80 -153.17 39.72
C ILE A 308 33.86 -154.28 40.21
N PHE A 309 32.68 -154.43 39.59
CA PHE A 309 31.73 -155.49 39.93
C PHE A 309 32.32 -156.89 39.69
N GLN A 310 32.93 -157.12 38.51
CA GLN A 310 33.58 -158.39 38.18
C GLN A 310 34.77 -158.71 39.11
N ASN A 311 35.60 -157.71 39.44
CA ASN A 311 36.74 -157.91 40.32
C ASN A 311 36.32 -158.28 41.76
N ASN A 312 35.22 -157.69 42.25
CA ASN A 312 34.66 -158.02 43.57
C ASN A 312 34.08 -159.44 43.63
N GLN A 313 33.51 -159.96 42.53
CA GLN A 313 33.11 -161.36 42.43
C GLN A 313 34.32 -162.30 42.49
N LEU A 314 35.38 -161.99 41.73
CA LEU A 314 36.62 -162.77 41.73
C LEU A 314 37.28 -162.80 43.12
N PHE A 315 37.27 -161.68 43.85
CA PHE A 315 37.80 -161.59 45.21
C PHE A 315 37.05 -162.48 46.21
N LYS A 316 35.72 -162.60 46.07
CA LYS A 316 34.91 -163.49 46.92
C LYS A 316 35.23 -164.96 46.64
N GLU A 317 35.28 -165.35 45.36
CA GLU A 317 35.59 -166.73 44.96
C GLU A 317 37.00 -167.16 45.40
N TYR A 318 37.99 -166.27 45.27
CA TYR A 318 39.36 -166.56 45.75
C TYR A 318 39.43 -166.71 47.28
N HIS A 319 38.64 -165.94 48.03
CA HIS A 319 38.65 -166.00 49.49
C HIS A 319 38.03 -167.30 50.00
N GLU A 320 36.92 -167.76 49.40
CA GLU A 320 36.30 -169.04 49.72
C GLU A 320 37.23 -170.23 49.38
N TYR A 321 37.90 -170.20 48.23
CA TYR A 321 38.89 -171.23 47.88
C TYR A 321 40.05 -171.31 48.89
N LYS A 322 40.59 -170.16 49.30
CA LYS A 322 41.70 -170.09 50.27
C LYS A 322 41.32 -170.63 51.65
N VAL A 323 40.09 -170.40 52.09
CA VAL A 323 39.59 -170.90 53.39
C VAL A 323 39.42 -172.42 53.37
N ASN A 324 38.86 -172.97 52.30
CA ASN A 324 38.68 -174.42 52.17
C ASN A 324 40.01 -175.18 52.09
N PHE A 325 40.96 -174.70 51.28
CA PHE A 325 42.27 -175.34 51.11
C PHE A 325 43.06 -175.44 52.42
N ASN A 326 43.04 -174.38 53.25
CA ASN A 326 43.76 -174.37 54.52
C ASN A 326 43.16 -175.30 55.58
N SER A 327 41.85 -175.57 55.52
CA SER A 327 41.21 -176.50 56.47
C SER A 327 41.54 -177.97 56.16
N GLU A 328 41.61 -178.33 54.87
CA GLU A 328 41.91 -179.70 54.44
C GLU A 328 43.38 -180.09 54.68
N GLU A 329 44.34 -179.16 54.56
CA GLU A 329 45.76 -179.45 54.85
C GLU A 329 46.04 -179.62 56.35
N LEU A 330 45.35 -178.86 57.21
CA LEU A 330 45.54 -178.93 58.66
C LEU A 330 45.07 -180.28 59.24
N ASP A 331 43.95 -180.80 58.73
CA ASP A 331 43.40 -182.10 59.15
C ASP A 331 44.30 -183.27 58.71
N LYS A 332 44.94 -183.19 57.54
CA LYS A 332 45.94 -184.19 57.10
C LYS A 332 47.19 -184.19 57.98
N LEU A 333 47.74 -183.02 58.30
CA LEU A 333 48.96 -182.88 59.12
C LEU A 333 48.75 -183.35 60.57
N LEU A 334 47.57 -183.12 61.15
CA LEU A 334 47.24 -183.60 62.49
C LEU A 334 47.13 -185.14 62.55
N MET A 335 46.64 -185.76 61.48
CA MET A 335 46.52 -187.22 61.39
C MET A 335 47.91 -187.87 61.29
N GLU A 336 48.81 -187.33 60.45
CA GLU A 336 50.18 -187.84 60.26
C GLU A 336 51.05 -187.70 61.53
N ILE A 337 50.88 -186.62 62.31
CA ILE A 337 51.59 -186.44 63.58
C ILE A 337 51.14 -187.45 64.65
N SER A 338 49.87 -187.85 64.64
CA SER A 338 49.34 -188.83 65.59
C SER A 338 49.90 -190.24 65.34
N GLU A 339 50.02 -190.64 64.06
CA GLU A 339 50.59 -191.95 63.67
C GLU A 339 52.10 -192.03 63.96
N ALA A 340 52.84 -190.93 63.74
CA ALA A 340 54.26 -190.87 64.03
C ALA A 340 54.58 -190.99 65.54
N LYS A 341 53.72 -190.44 66.40
CA LYS A 341 53.90 -190.48 67.87
C LYS A 341 53.74 -191.90 68.44
N ILE A 342 52.78 -192.67 67.94
CA ILE A 342 52.53 -194.06 68.36
C ILE A 342 53.68 -194.98 67.93
N LYS A 343 54.29 -194.71 66.76
CA LYS A 343 55.42 -195.48 66.22
C LYS A 343 56.73 -195.24 66.98
N ILE A 344 56.93 -194.04 67.53
CA ILE A 344 58.12 -193.72 68.34
C ILE A 344 58.05 -194.37 69.73
N GLU A 345 56.87 -194.36 70.37
CA GLU A 345 56.71 -194.97 71.71
C GLU A 345 56.85 -196.49 71.72
N THR A 346 56.48 -197.16 70.62
CA THR A 346 56.66 -198.61 70.46
C THR A 346 58.13 -198.99 70.26
N LEU A 347 58.86 -198.24 69.42
CA LEU A 347 60.29 -198.48 69.17
C LEU A 347 61.20 -198.18 70.38
N GLU A 348 60.86 -197.18 71.20
CA GLU A 348 61.63 -196.90 72.43
C GLU A 348 61.43 -197.95 73.54
N LYS A 349 60.28 -198.63 73.55
CA LYS A 349 60.01 -199.74 74.47
C LYS A 349 60.81 -200.97 74.09
N GLU A 350 60.81 -201.35 72.80
CA GLU A 350 61.57 -202.50 72.30
C GLU A 350 63.08 -202.34 72.48
N LYS A 351 63.63 -201.13 72.27
CA LYS A 351 65.07 -200.90 72.44
C LYS A 351 65.52 -201.03 73.90
N ARG A 352 64.69 -200.61 74.86
CA ARG A 352 64.98 -200.78 76.30
C ARG A 352 64.89 -202.26 76.73
N GLU A 353 64.08 -203.07 76.07
CA GLU A 353 64.03 -204.52 76.31
C GLU A 353 65.23 -205.26 75.67
N ILE A 354 65.64 -204.89 74.45
CA ILE A 354 66.83 -205.49 73.79
C ILE A 354 68.12 -205.16 74.54
N ALA A 355 68.24 -203.94 75.09
CA ALA A 355 69.36 -203.54 75.93
C ALA A 355 69.43 -204.34 77.25
N LYS A 356 68.28 -204.76 77.80
CA LYS A 356 68.22 -205.66 78.97
C LYS A 356 68.47 -207.12 78.61
N LEU A 357 68.10 -207.57 77.40
CA LEU A 357 68.31 -208.95 76.95
C LEU A 357 69.78 -209.26 76.64
N ASN A 358 70.51 -208.34 75.99
CA ASN A 358 71.94 -208.56 75.73
C ASN A 358 72.82 -208.42 76.99
N GLY A 359 72.36 -207.67 78.00
CA GLY A 359 72.96 -207.67 79.34
C GLY A 359 72.70 -208.95 80.15
N LEU A 360 71.73 -209.80 79.75
CA LEU A 360 71.46 -211.10 80.37
C LEU A 360 72.16 -212.28 79.65
N LEU A 361 72.62 -212.09 78.40
CA LEU A 361 73.55 -212.99 77.71
C LEU A 361 75.04 -212.74 78.06
N THR A 362 75.33 -211.72 78.89
CA THR A 362 76.43 -211.76 79.88
C THR A 362 76.41 -213.04 80.73
N LYS A 363 75.24 -213.66 80.88
CA LYS A 363 74.93 -214.70 81.86
C LYS A 363 75.66 -216.04 81.76
N LYS A 364 75.64 -216.61 80.54
CA LYS A 364 75.34 -218.06 80.38
C LYS A 364 76.21 -218.88 79.40
N LEU A 365 77.24 -218.32 78.74
CA LEU A 365 78.19 -219.12 77.92
C LEU A 365 79.68 -218.94 78.29
N SER A 366 79.98 -218.11 79.29
CA SER A 366 81.26 -218.12 80.01
C SER A 366 81.18 -219.00 81.26
N SER A 367 81.21 -220.34 81.14
CA SER A 367 81.66 -221.29 82.21
C SER A 367 81.63 -222.79 81.78
N THR A 368 82.76 -223.49 81.93
CA THR A 368 82.99 -224.97 82.06
C THR A 368 82.78 -225.86 80.81
N CYS A 369 83.77 -226.51 80.20
CA CYS A 369 84.79 -227.47 80.69
C CYS A 369 84.19 -228.80 81.18
N LEU A 370 84.42 -229.84 80.36
CA LEU A 370 84.61 -231.28 80.65
C LEU A 370 84.18 -231.83 82.04
N PHE A 371 83.15 -232.68 82.07
CA PHE A 371 83.16 -234.13 82.40
C PHE A 371 81.80 -234.65 82.95
N SER A 372 81.47 -235.87 82.51
CA SER A 372 80.56 -236.91 83.06
C SER A 372 79.04 -236.93 82.76
N ASP A 373 78.63 -238.12 82.26
CA ASP A 373 77.35 -238.88 82.29
C ASP A 373 75.97 -238.28 81.91
N GLY A 374 75.30 -238.99 80.98
CA GLY A 374 73.83 -239.11 81.07
C GLY A 374 72.95 -239.38 79.84
N LYS A 375 73.31 -240.34 78.96
CA LYS A 375 72.43 -241.16 78.07
C LYS A 375 71.55 -240.54 76.95
N ASN A 376 71.74 -241.19 75.79
CA ASN A 376 70.95 -241.37 74.56
C ASN A 376 70.55 -240.15 73.72
#